data_AF-A0A0L8G641-F1
#
_entry.id   AF-A0A0L8G641-F1
#
_cell.length_a   1.000
_cell.length_b   1.000
_cell.length_c   1.000
_cell.angle_alpha   90.00
_cell.angle_beta   90.00
_cell.angle_gamma   90.00
#
_symmetry.space_group_name_H-M   'P 1'
#
loop_
_entity.id
_entity.type
_entity.pdbx_description
1 polymer ?
#
loop_
_entity_poly.entity_id
_entity_poly.type
_entity_poly.pdbx_seq_one_letter_code
_entity_poly.pdbx_strand_id
1 'polypeptide(L)'
;MKLQYWKASEGRSEMKEVDIYVSRNSNERSDHRHHRSHRRGQDIRATVTNLPAYTAMRAQVCVMNTHFVGHPSNIANFHTPEGKPGPVQNLRIESYGVTFALLKWQQPNEPNGKLLGYDIGYQSVDSNKADGKIELLKPQIDNPTTLGARITGLKRDHNYRFYVWARTKAGKGANSVVNVKTMYTYRNLIKSIIMSDTLKDFIHTHTHTHTHTHMKS
;
A
#
# COMPACT_ATOMS: atom_id res chain seq x y z
N MET A 1 -29.05 18.26 8.57
CA MET A 1 -27.75 18.98 8.58
C MET A 1 -26.89 18.42 7.47
N LYS A 2 -25.86 19.13 7.04
CA LYS A 2 -24.93 18.67 6.02
C LYS A 2 -23.50 18.83 6.52
N LEU A 3 -22.70 17.78 6.42
CA LEU A 3 -21.27 17.81 6.70
C LEU A 3 -20.52 17.91 5.38
N GLN A 4 -19.60 18.85 5.31
CA GLN A 4 -18.75 19.12 4.15
C GLN A 4 -17.30 18.89 4.54
N TYR A 5 -16.52 18.13 3.77
CA TYR A 5 -15.10 17.87 4.07
C TYR A 5 -14.23 17.68 2.82
N TRP A 6 -12.94 17.99 2.94
CA TRP A 6 -11.96 17.92 1.84
C TRP A 6 -10.52 17.73 2.33
N LYS A 7 -9.60 17.31 1.44
CA LYS A 7 -8.17 17.33 1.75
C LYS A 7 -7.66 18.76 1.81
N ALA A 8 -6.92 19.08 2.86
CA ALA A 8 -6.35 20.41 3.03
C ALA A 8 -5.45 20.81 1.83
N SER A 9 -4.81 19.83 1.18
CA SER A 9 -3.95 20.01 0.00
C SER A 9 -4.71 20.24 -1.30
N GLU A 10 -5.93 19.72 -1.43
CA GLU A 10 -6.73 19.81 -2.67
C GLU A 10 -7.62 21.06 -2.69
N GLY A 11 -7.87 21.65 -1.52
CA GLY A 11 -8.73 22.82 -1.40
C GLY A 11 -10.21 22.49 -1.49
N ARG A 12 -11.04 23.53 -1.43
CA ARG A 12 -12.50 23.38 -1.28
C ARG A 12 -13.20 22.92 -2.56
N SER A 13 -12.56 22.99 -3.73
CA SER A 13 -13.14 22.51 -4.99
C SER A 13 -13.41 21.00 -4.99
N GLU A 14 -12.59 20.23 -4.28
CA GLU A 14 -12.71 18.76 -4.15
C GLU A 14 -13.55 18.34 -2.92
N MET A 15 -14.43 19.23 -2.45
CA MET A 15 -15.25 19.01 -1.27
C MET A 15 -16.31 17.94 -1.48
N LYS A 16 -16.42 17.05 -0.50
CA LYS A 16 -17.44 16.02 -0.40
C LYS A 16 -18.49 16.42 0.63
N GLU A 17 -19.71 15.96 0.41
CA GLU A 17 -20.85 16.27 1.27
C GLU A 17 -21.52 14.99 1.78
N VAL A 18 -21.97 15.01 3.04
CA VAL A 18 -22.73 13.94 3.68
C VAL A 18 -23.93 14.55 4.38
N ASP A 19 -25.13 14.08 4.05
CA ASP A 19 -26.35 14.48 4.72
C ASP A 19 -26.48 13.78 6.08
N ILE A 20 -26.69 14.59 7.12
CA ILE A 20 -26.89 14.16 8.50
C ILE A 20 -28.37 14.35 8.85
N TYR A 21 -29.07 13.24 9.01
CA TYR A 21 -30.46 13.21 9.44
C TYR A 21 -30.54 13.15 10.97
N VAL A 22 -31.37 14.01 11.55
CA VAL A 22 -31.69 13.98 12.99
C VAL A 22 -33.00 13.22 13.12
N SER A 23 -32.97 12.00 13.66
CA SER A 23 -34.22 11.31 14.01
C SER A 23 -34.79 11.92 15.28
N ARG A 24 -36.04 12.41 15.22
CA ARG A 24 -36.83 12.69 16.42
C ARG A 24 -37.30 11.35 16.98
N ASN A 25 -36.96 11.05 18.22
CA ASN A 25 -37.59 9.94 18.93
C ASN A 25 -39.09 10.25 19.08
N SER A 26 -39.95 9.48 18.42
CA SER A 26 -41.40 9.68 18.38
C SER A 26 -42.15 9.18 19.63
N ASN A 27 -41.48 9.08 20.78
CA ASN A 27 -42.10 8.62 22.03
C ASN A 27 -42.46 9.73 23.03
N GLU A 28 -42.35 11.01 22.66
CA GLU A 28 -42.96 12.09 23.47
C GLU A 28 -44.46 12.15 23.17
N ARG A 29 -45.24 11.27 23.82
CA ARG A 29 -46.69 11.43 23.95
C ARG A 29 -46.95 12.81 24.56
N SER A 30 -47.79 13.56 23.86
CA SER A 30 -48.26 14.91 24.20
C SER A 30 -48.72 14.97 25.64
N ASP A 31 -47.93 15.59 26.52
CA ASP A 31 -48.39 16.02 27.84
C ASP A 31 -48.36 17.54 27.89
N HIS A 32 -49.55 18.13 27.91
CA HIS A 32 -49.77 19.58 27.90
C HIS A 32 -49.46 20.16 29.27
N ARG A 33 -48.19 20.48 29.54
CA ARG A 33 -47.82 21.39 30.63
C ARG A 33 -46.75 22.38 30.21
N HIS A 34 -47.11 23.66 30.30
CA HIS A 34 -46.22 24.80 30.17
C HIS A 34 -45.17 24.77 31.28
N HIS A 35 -44.07 24.06 31.07
CA HIS A 35 -42.81 24.33 31.74
C HIS A 35 -41.79 24.62 30.65
N ARG A 36 -41.29 25.85 30.67
CA ARG A 36 -40.20 26.34 29.81
C ARG A 36 -38.91 25.65 30.24
N SER A 37 -38.81 24.35 30.00
CA SER A 37 -37.55 23.64 30.16
C SER A 37 -36.65 24.12 29.03
N HIS A 38 -35.52 24.70 29.42
CA HIS A 38 -34.41 24.95 28.52
C HIS A 38 -33.92 23.57 28.09
N ARG A 39 -34.50 23.03 27.02
CA ARG A 39 -34.11 21.73 26.44
C ARG A 39 -32.63 21.83 26.13
N ARG A 40 -31.78 21.21 26.97
CA ARG A 40 -30.37 20.97 26.66
C ARG A 40 -30.33 20.40 25.26
N GLY A 41 -29.70 21.12 24.34
CA GLY A 41 -29.66 20.75 22.93
C GLY A 41 -29.26 19.30 22.80
N GLN A 42 -30.04 18.52 22.05
CA GLN A 42 -29.72 17.14 21.77
C GLN A 42 -28.40 17.10 20.99
N ASP A 43 -27.38 16.43 21.54
CA ASP A 43 -26.11 16.23 20.83
C ASP A 43 -26.35 15.37 19.58
N ILE A 44 -26.08 15.94 18.41
CA ILE A 44 -26.15 15.22 17.13
C ILE A 44 -24.75 14.75 16.77
N ARG A 45 -24.61 13.45 16.50
CA ARG A 45 -23.33 12.83 16.10
C ARG A 45 -23.49 12.19 14.72
N ALA A 46 -22.46 12.34 13.91
CA ALA A 46 -22.34 11.68 12.62
C ALA A 46 -20.94 11.07 12.50
N THR A 47 -20.83 9.96 11.77
CA THR A 47 -19.57 9.26 11.54
C THR A 47 -19.28 9.26 10.05
N VAL A 48 -18.09 9.75 9.69
CA VAL A 48 -17.56 9.65 8.32
C VAL A 48 -16.50 8.57 8.29
N THR A 49 -16.64 7.64 7.36
CA THR A 49 -15.70 6.53 7.15
C THR A 49 -14.96 6.69 5.83
N ASN A 50 -13.95 5.85 5.58
CA ASN A 50 -13.18 5.82 4.33
C ASN A 50 -12.48 7.14 3.99
N LEU A 51 -12.02 7.86 5.02
CA LEU A 51 -11.12 8.99 4.83
C LEU A 51 -9.71 8.49 4.45
N PRO A 52 -8.99 9.23 3.61
CA PRO A 52 -7.61 8.87 3.26
C PRO A 52 -6.76 8.86 4.53
N ALA A 53 -5.93 7.82 4.70
CA ALA A 53 -5.08 7.67 5.87
C ALA A 53 -3.99 8.75 5.91
N TYR A 54 -3.52 9.07 7.12
CA TYR A 54 -2.41 10.00 7.36
C TYR A 54 -2.48 11.31 6.54
N THR A 55 -3.68 11.87 6.42
CA THR A 55 -3.99 13.02 5.57
C THR A 55 -4.58 14.16 6.41
N ALA A 56 -4.13 15.39 6.13
CA ALA A 56 -4.71 16.60 6.70
C ALA A 56 -6.05 16.92 6.05
N MET A 57 -7.09 17.04 6.87
CA MET A 57 -8.49 17.23 6.48
C MET A 57 -9.02 18.56 6.98
N ARG A 58 -10.00 19.07 6.25
CA ARG A 58 -10.86 20.19 6.64
C ARG A 58 -12.30 19.74 6.61
N ALA A 59 -13.10 20.18 7.58
CA ALA A 59 -14.53 19.95 7.58
C ALA A 59 -15.31 21.13 8.16
N GLN A 60 -16.56 21.27 7.75
CA GLN A 60 -17.52 22.23 8.29
C GLN A 60 -18.93 21.65 8.23
N VAL A 61 -19.84 22.19 9.04
CA VAL A 61 -21.24 21.74 9.09
C VAL A 61 -22.15 22.90 8.72
N CYS A 62 -23.17 22.61 7.91
CA CYS A 62 -24.24 23.55 7.58
C CYS A 62 -25.57 22.99 8.09
N VAL A 63 -26.43 23.86 8.61
CA VAL A 63 -27.83 23.48 8.88
C VAL A 63 -28.58 23.49 7.55
N MET A 64 -29.48 22.53 7.32
CA MET A 64 -30.32 22.51 6.12
C MET A 64 -31.76 22.18 6.49
N ASN A 65 -32.70 22.82 5.80
CA ASN A 65 -34.10 22.42 5.73
C ASN A 65 -34.46 22.07 4.26
N THR A 66 -35.72 21.79 3.95
CA THR A 66 -36.16 21.39 2.60
C THR A 66 -35.97 22.45 1.52
N HIS A 67 -35.75 23.72 1.90
CA HIS A 67 -35.68 24.84 0.95
C HIS A 67 -34.37 25.63 1.03
N PHE A 68 -33.56 25.45 2.08
CA PHE A 68 -32.42 26.32 2.37
C PHE A 68 -31.30 25.58 3.11
N VAL A 69 -30.06 25.88 2.69
CA VAL A 69 -28.83 25.53 3.40
C VAL A 69 -28.31 26.79 4.08
N GLY A 70 -28.23 26.77 5.41
CA GLY A 70 -27.71 27.86 6.21
C GLY A 70 -26.21 28.08 6.07
N HIS A 71 -25.74 29.18 6.66
CA HIS A 71 -24.33 29.53 6.66
C HIS A 71 -23.47 28.40 7.28
N PRO A 72 -22.29 28.12 6.72
CA PRO A 72 -21.39 27.12 7.28
C PRO A 72 -20.89 27.51 8.67
N SER A 73 -20.58 26.50 9.49
CA SER A 73 -19.79 26.66 10.71
C SER A 73 -18.37 27.14 10.39
N ASN A 74 -17.59 27.44 11.43
CA ASN A 74 -16.14 27.53 11.30
C ASN A 74 -15.56 26.20 10.76
N ILE A 75 -14.46 26.31 10.00
CA ILE A 75 -13.74 25.15 9.47
C ILE A 75 -12.95 24.49 10.61
N ALA A 76 -13.20 23.20 10.83
CA ALA A 76 -12.39 22.33 11.67
C ALA A 76 -11.25 21.74 10.86
N ASN A 77 -10.02 21.86 11.36
CA ASN A 77 -8.84 21.20 10.80
C ASN A 77 -8.50 19.98 11.65
N PHE A 78 -8.24 18.84 11.02
CA PHE A 78 -7.86 17.61 11.72
C PHE A 78 -6.95 16.75 10.84
N HIS A 79 -6.31 15.75 11.44
CA HIS A 79 -5.49 14.78 10.74
C HIS A 79 -6.03 13.38 10.96
N THR A 80 -6.18 12.61 9.90
CA THR A 80 -6.62 11.22 10.01
C THR A 80 -5.50 10.36 10.59
N PRO A 81 -5.82 9.29 11.36
CA PRO A 81 -4.81 8.35 11.83
C PRO A 81 -3.98 7.72 10.71
N GLU A 82 -2.83 7.16 11.06
CA GLU A 82 -2.06 6.29 10.16
C GLU A 82 -2.89 5.08 9.75
N GLY A 83 -2.69 4.65 8.51
CA GLY A 83 -3.23 3.43 7.92
C GLY A 83 -2.12 2.45 7.61
N LYS A 84 -2.53 1.26 7.17
CA LYS A 84 -1.62 0.21 6.73
C LYS A 84 -1.01 0.61 5.36
N PRO A 85 0.30 0.41 5.13
CA PRO A 85 0.92 0.71 3.85
C PRO A 85 0.39 -0.14 2.70
N GLY A 86 0.53 0.39 1.48
CA GLY A 86 0.45 -0.38 0.25
C GLY A 86 1.66 -1.32 0.04
N PRO A 87 1.65 -2.09 -1.06
CA PRO A 87 2.75 -2.99 -1.41
C PRO A 87 4.03 -2.22 -1.75
N VAL A 88 5.19 -2.83 -1.48
CA VAL A 88 6.49 -2.26 -1.88
C VAL A 88 6.63 -2.28 -3.40
N GLN A 89 7.31 -1.28 -3.95
CA GLN A 89 7.49 -1.17 -5.40
C GLN A 89 8.71 -1.98 -5.86
N ASN A 90 8.67 -2.42 -7.13
CA ASN A 90 9.82 -3.02 -7.81
C ASN A 90 10.54 -4.11 -7.00
N LEU A 91 9.78 -4.99 -6.33
CA LEU A 91 10.34 -6.13 -5.61
C LEU A 91 10.95 -7.11 -6.61
N ARG A 92 12.25 -7.39 -6.47
CA ARG A 92 13.00 -8.25 -7.39
C ARG A 92 14.13 -9.00 -6.70
N ILE A 93 14.57 -10.09 -7.33
CA ILE A 93 15.82 -10.76 -6.98
C ILE A 93 16.96 -10.03 -7.69
N GLU A 94 17.86 -9.40 -6.93
CA GLU A 94 19.06 -8.76 -7.48
C GLU A 94 20.15 -9.80 -7.78
N SER A 95 20.34 -10.78 -6.90
CA SER A 95 21.20 -11.94 -7.13
C SER A 95 20.76 -13.11 -6.28
N TYR A 96 21.14 -14.33 -6.64
CA TYR A 96 20.87 -15.52 -5.86
C TYR A 96 21.97 -16.56 -6.08
N GLY A 97 22.07 -17.51 -5.16
CA GLY A 97 23.08 -18.55 -5.20
C GLY A 97 22.54 -19.91 -4.77
N VAL A 98 23.46 -20.77 -4.35
CA VAL A 98 23.12 -22.13 -3.90
C VAL A 98 22.28 -22.10 -2.62
N THR A 99 22.58 -21.17 -1.70
CA THR A 99 21.94 -21.10 -0.37
C THR A 99 21.50 -19.69 0.02
N PHE A 100 21.44 -18.76 -0.94
CA PHE A 100 21.05 -17.37 -0.66
C PHE A 100 20.23 -16.73 -1.78
N ALA A 101 19.49 -15.67 -1.43
CA ALA A 101 18.87 -14.73 -2.35
C ALA A 101 19.04 -13.30 -1.82
N LEU A 102 19.32 -12.35 -2.71
CA LEU A 102 19.39 -10.93 -2.42
C LEU A 102 18.17 -10.26 -3.03
N LEU A 103 17.28 -9.77 -2.17
CA LEU A 103 16.09 -9.03 -2.56
C LEU A 103 16.40 -7.54 -2.61
N LYS A 104 15.78 -6.83 -3.56
CA LYS A 104 15.68 -5.38 -3.57
C LYS A 104 14.27 -4.92 -3.90
N TRP A 105 13.89 -3.78 -3.36
CA TRP A 105 12.60 -3.14 -3.59
C TRP A 105 12.72 -1.61 -3.49
N GLN A 106 11.60 -0.92 -3.63
CA GLN A 106 11.43 0.51 -3.44
C GLN A 106 10.26 0.76 -2.47
N GLN A 107 10.20 1.96 -1.89
CA GLN A 107 9.13 2.33 -0.96
C GLN A 107 7.74 2.22 -1.62
N PRO A 108 6.66 1.91 -0.86
CA PRO A 108 5.30 1.95 -1.39
C PRO A 108 4.92 3.34 -1.92
N ASN A 109 4.13 3.40 -3.00
CA ASN A 109 3.50 4.66 -3.46
C ASN A 109 2.47 5.19 -2.45
N GLU A 110 1.88 4.28 -1.67
CA GLU A 110 0.89 4.58 -0.65
C GLU A 110 1.44 4.21 0.74
N PRO A 111 2.32 5.02 1.35
CA PRO A 111 2.84 4.73 2.69
C PRO A 111 1.74 4.71 3.75
N ASN A 112 0.67 5.49 3.57
CA ASN A 112 -0.44 5.66 4.49
C ASN A 112 -0.03 5.99 5.94
N GLY A 113 1.16 6.55 6.13
CA GLY A 113 1.74 6.80 7.44
C GLY A 113 3.25 6.96 7.38
N LYS A 114 3.88 7.10 8.55
CA LYS A 114 5.33 7.09 8.67
C LYS A 114 5.83 5.64 8.65
N LEU A 115 6.60 5.29 7.61
CA LEU A 115 7.20 3.96 7.52
C LEU A 115 8.15 3.72 8.71
N LEU A 116 7.96 2.59 9.37
CA LEU A 116 8.81 2.08 10.44
C LEU A 116 9.83 1.06 9.93
N GLY A 117 9.59 0.47 8.76
CA GLY A 117 10.46 -0.59 8.23
C GLY A 117 9.71 -1.60 7.37
N TYR A 118 10.32 -2.78 7.22
CA TYR A 118 9.81 -3.84 6.35
C TYR A 118 9.84 -5.20 7.05
N ASP A 119 8.76 -5.95 6.85
CA ASP A 119 8.70 -7.36 7.23
C ASP A 119 9.00 -8.22 6.00
N ILE A 120 9.84 -9.25 6.15
CA ILE A 120 10.14 -10.23 5.13
C ILE A 120 9.69 -11.60 5.60
N GLY A 121 9.03 -12.33 4.70
CA GLY A 121 8.66 -13.71 4.89
C GLY A 121 8.98 -14.54 3.67
N TYR A 122 9.01 -15.86 3.84
CA TYR A 122 9.29 -16.80 2.77
C TYR A 122 8.49 -18.08 2.94
N GLN A 123 8.32 -18.80 1.84
CA GLN A 123 7.82 -20.16 1.84
C GLN A 123 8.58 -20.98 0.81
N SER A 124 8.81 -22.27 1.09
CA SER A 124 9.25 -23.23 0.08
C SER A 124 8.06 -23.60 -0.81
N VAL A 125 8.29 -23.67 -2.12
CA VAL A 125 7.28 -24.01 -3.11
C VAL A 125 7.66 -25.35 -3.75
N ASP A 126 6.88 -26.38 -3.51
CA ASP A 126 7.04 -27.69 -4.14
C ASP A 126 5.93 -27.89 -5.16
N SER A 127 6.27 -28.15 -6.42
CA SER A 127 5.29 -28.29 -7.52
C SER A 127 4.23 -29.37 -7.30
N ASN A 128 4.50 -30.33 -6.41
CA ASN A 128 3.64 -31.48 -6.12
C ASN A 128 2.97 -31.39 -4.73
N LYS A 129 3.08 -30.27 -4.02
CA LYS A 129 2.48 -30.09 -2.70
C LYS A 129 1.77 -28.75 -2.63
N ALA A 130 0.79 -28.66 -1.74
CA ALA A 130 0.22 -27.37 -1.38
C ALA A 130 1.34 -26.47 -0.82
N ASP A 131 1.25 -25.18 -1.12
CA ASP A 131 2.16 -24.17 -0.59
C ASP A 131 2.23 -24.28 0.95
N GLY A 132 3.45 -24.32 1.49
CA GLY A 132 3.67 -24.34 2.93
C GLY A 132 3.23 -23.04 3.62
N LYS A 133 3.21 -23.04 4.96
CA LYS A 133 2.97 -21.83 5.75
C LYS A 133 4.08 -20.81 5.49
N ILE A 134 3.72 -19.54 5.37
CA ILE A 134 4.68 -18.44 5.30
C ILE A 134 5.42 -18.32 6.64
N GLU A 135 6.75 -18.40 6.58
CA GLU A 135 7.64 -18.16 7.70
C GLU A 135 8.16 -16.71 7.66
N LEU A 136 8.09 -16.01 8.80
CA LEU A 136 8.67 -14.67 8.92
C LEU A 136 10.15 -14.77 9.27
N LEU A 137 10.98 -14.03 8.52
CA LEU A 137 12.39 -13.88 8.87
C LEU A 137 12.53 -13.08 10.17
N LYS A 138 13.54 -13.39 10.96
CA LYS A 138 13.87 -12.63 12.17
C LYS A 138 15.37 -12.33 12.17
N PRO A 139 15.80 -11.11 12.57
CA PRO A 139 14.96 -9.94 12.87
C PRO A 139 14.31 -9.33 11.62
N GLN A 140 13.29 -8.50 11.82
CA GLN A 140 12.70 -7.68 10.75
C GLN A 140 13.50 -6.39 10.56
N ILE A 141 13.26 -5.67 9.47
CA ILE A 141 13.98 -4.44 9.16
C ILE A 141 13.24 -3.27 9.82
N ASP A 142 13.87 -2.63 10.80
CA ASP A 142 13.32 -1.45 11.49
C ASP A 142 13.85 -0.09 10.97
N ASN A 143 14.65 -0.12 9.89
CA ASN A 143 15.06 1.08 9.18
C ASN A 143 14.28 1.21 7.85
N PRO A 144 13.40 2.22 7.69
CA PRO A 144 12.59 2.40 6.48
C PRO A 144 13.38 2.79 5.23
N THR A 145 14.66 3.15 5.37
CA THR A 145 15.57 3.44 4.24
C THR A 145 16.32 2.21 3.74
N THR A 146 16.27 1.09 4.46
CA THR A 146 16.85 -0.19 4.00
C THR A 146 15.91 -0.83 2.98
N LEU A 147 16.32 -0.83 1.72
CA LEU A 147 15.52 -1.24 0.55
C LEU A 147 16.01 -2.56 -0.09
N GLY A 148 16.67 -3.40 0.70
CA GLY A 148 17.17 -4.70 0.26
C GLY A 148 17.52 -5.60 1.43
N ALA A 149 17.52 -6.90 1.18
CA ALA A 149 17.86 -7.91 2.19
C ALA A 149 18.52 -9.12 1.56
N ARG A 150 19.60 -9.59 2.17
CA ARG A 150 20.24 -10.85 1.84
C ARG A 150 19.70 -11.95 2.75
N ILE A 151 19.06 -12.94 2.15
CA ILE A 151 18.47 -14.08 2.84
C ILE A 151 19.41 -15.27 2.61
N THR A 152 19.82 -15.93 3.69
CA THR A 152 20.78 -17.04 3.69
C THR A 152 20.15 -18.30 4.30
N GLY A 153 20.84 -19.43 4.21
CA GLY A 153 20.36 -20.70 4.77
C GLY A 153 19.28 -21.40 3.93
N LEU A 154 19.11 -20.99 2.66
CA LEU A 154 18.18 -21.63 1.74
C LEU A 154 18.69 -23.01 1.31
N LYS A 155 17.77 -23.94 1.04
CA LYS A 155 18.09 -25.23 0.43
C LYS A 155 18.45 -25.04 -1.04
N ARG A 156 19.46 -25.76 -1.53
CA ARG A 156 19.91 -25.75 -2.94
C ARG A 156 18.89 -26.40 -3.87
N ASP A 157 18.75 -25.91 -5.10
CA ASP A 157 17.81 -26.43 -6.11
C ASP A 157 16.35 -26.50 -5.65
N HIS A 158 15.93 -25.57 -4.79
CA HIS A 158 14.57 -25.48 -4.27
C HIS A 158 13.92 -24.16 -4.69
N ASN A 159 12.61 -24.20 -4.97
CA ASN A 159 11.86 -22.98 -5.27
C ASN A 159 11.41 -22.31 -3.96
N TYR A 160 11.59 -21.00 -3.91
CA TYR A 160 11.15 -20.14 -2.83
C TYR A 160 10.27 -19.04 -3.37
N ARG A 161 9.28 -18.66 -2.57
CA ARG A 161 8.50 -17.44 -2.74
C ARG A 161 8.76 -16.53 -1.54
N PHE A 162 9.22 -15.32 -1.83
CA PHE A 162 9.51 -14.28 -0.85
C PHE A 162 8.41 -13.24 -0.86
N TYR A 163 8.09 -12.75 0.33
CA TYR A 163 7.08 -11.74 0.58
C TYR A 163 7.72 -10.57 1.32
N VAL A 164 7.45 -9.36 0.87
CA VAL A 164 7.89 -8.13 1.55
C VAL A 164 6.69 -7.25 1.82
N TRP A 165 6.57 -6.78 3.06
CA TRP A 165 5.53 -5.85 3.48
C TRP A 165 6.16 -4.61 4.10
N ALA A 166 5.61 -3.45 3.81
CA ALA A 166 5.93 -2.23 4.55
C ALA A 166 5.09 -2.14 5.83
N ARG A 167 5.59 -1.41 6.83
CA ARG A 167 4.94 -1.31 8.15
C ARG A 167 4.91 0.13 8.67
N THR A 168 3.77 0.54 9.22
CA THR A 168 3.56 1.81 9.95
C THR A 168 3.12 1.52 11.39
N LYS A 169 2.74 2.55 12.17
CA LYS A 169 2.16 2.33 13.51
C LYS A 169 0.82 1.59 13.46
N ALA A 170 0.08 1.70 12.35
CA ALA A 170 -1.14 0.94 12.12
C ALA A 170 -0.88 -0.55 11.79
N GLY A 171 0.39 -0.95 11.63
CA GLY A 171 0.82 -2.31 11.42
C GLY A 171 1.26 -2.59 9.98
N LYS A 172 1.28 -3.88 9.66
CA LYS A 172 1.78 -4.45 8.41
C LYS A 172 0.79 -4.23 7.25
N GLY A 173 1.30 -3.78 6.13
CA GLY A 173 0.57 -3.43 4.91
C GLY A 173 0.16 -4.61 4.02
N ALA A 174 -0.07 -4.32 2.73
CA ALA A 174 -0.12 -5.33 1.68
C ALA A 174 1.30 -5.84 1.34
N ASN A 175 1.42 -7.08 0.82
CA ASN A 175 2.71 -7.61 0.36
C ASN A 175 2.95 -7.41 -1.12
N SER A 176 4.23 -7.39 -1.46
CA SER A 176 4.74 -7.77 -2.78
C SER A 176 5.41 -9.14 -2.71
N VAL A 177 5.40 -9.86 -3.83
CA VAL A 177 5.86 -11.25 -3.91
C VAL A 177 6.88 -11.43 -5.02
N VAL A 178 7.91 -12.26 -4.80
CA VAL A 178 8.86 -12.68 -5.83
C VAL A 178 9.26 -14.14 -5.66
N ASN A 179 9.45 -14.85 -6.76
CA ASN A 179 9.85 -16.26 -6.76
C ASN A 179 11.31 -16.42 -7.21
N VAL A 180 12.01 -17.41 -6.65
CA VAL A 180 13.36 -17.79 -7.10
C VAL A 180 13.61 -19.28 -6.88
N LYS A 181 14.30 -19.92 -7.82
CA LYS A 181 14.89 -21.25 -7.60
C LYS A 181 16.35 -21.07 -7.23
N THR A 182 16.75 -21.59 -6.08
CA THR A 182 18.17 -21.59 -5.69
C THR A 182 18.98 -22.49 -6.61
N MET A 183 20.27 -22.20 -6.71
CA MET A 183 21.15 -22.96 -7.60
C MET A 183 21.45 -24.36 -7.05
N TYR A 184 21.60 -25.34 -7.93
CA TYR A 184 22.09 -26.67 -7.54
C TYR A 184 23.56 -26.66 -7.12
N THR A 185 24.42 -25.93 -7.85
CA THR A 185 25.86 -25.86 -7.63
C THR A 185 26.43 -24.54 -8.18
N TYR A 186 27.62 -24.15 -7.72
CA TYR A 186 28.37 -22.99 -8.20
C TYR A 186 28.74 -23.06 -9.70
N ARG A 187 28.83 -24.25 -10.29
CA ARG A 187 29.10 -24.41 -11.74
C ARG A 187 28.01 -23.79 -12.63
N ASN A 188 26.78 -23.71 -12.15
CA ASN A 188 25.70 -23.09 -12.92
C ASN A 188 25.84 -21.56 -12.98
N LEU A 189 26.62 -20.95 -12.07
CA LEU A 189 26.90 -19.50 -12.09
C LEU A 189 27.81 -19.18 -13.26
N ILE A 190 28.83 -20.02 -13.48
CA ILE A 190 29.74 -19.93 -14.62
C ILE A 190 28.96 -20.19 -15.92
N LYS A 191 28.06 -21.19 -15.95
CA LYS A 191 27.21 -21.43 -17.13
C LYS A 191 26.26 -20.26 -17.43
N SER A 192 25.62 -19.64 -16.42
CA SER A 192 24.72 -18.51 -16.65
C SER A 192 25.46 -17.23 -17.05
N ILE A 193 26.64 -16.98 -16.49
CA ILE A 193 27.51 -15.85 -16.89
C ILE A 193 27.97 -16.06 -18.33
N ILE A 194 28.53 -17.23 -18.67
CA ILE A 194 28.97 -17.55 -20.02
C ILE A 194 27.81 -17.51 -21.03
N MET A 195 26.62 -18.04 -20.67
CA MET A 195 25.41 -17.93 -21.52
C MET A 195 24.96 -16.49 -21.72
N SER A 196 25.07 -15.63 -20.70
CA SER A 196 24.70 -14.22 -20.83
C SER A 196 25.65 -13.42 -21.73
N ASP A 197 26.95 -13.74 -21.71
CA ASP A 197 27.94 -13.09 -22.57
C ASP A 197 27.87 -13.64 -24.00
N THR A 198 27.71 -14.95 -24.18
CA THR A 198 27.47 -15.55 -25.52
C THR A 198 26.16 -15.07 -26.17
N LEU A 199 25.11 -14.78 -25.39
CA LEU A 199 23.88 -14.15 -25.90
C LEU A 199 24.11 -12.70 -26.36
N LYS A 200 24.96 -11.92 -25.68
CA LYS A 200 25.34 -10.57 -26.13
C LYS A 200 26.13 -10.64 -27.44
N ASP A 201 27.07 -11.58 -27.55
CA ASP A 201 27.88 -11.79 -28.76
C ASP A 201 27.02 -12.27 -29.95
N PHE A 202 26.00 -13.10 -29.69
CA PHE A 202 25.04 -13.54 -30.70
C PHE A 202 24.18 -12.39 -31.25
N ILE A 203 23.76 -11.45 -30.39
CA ILE A 203 23.01 -10.26 -30.82
C ILE A 203 23.92 -9.31 -31.61
N HIS A 204 25.18 -9.12 -31.19
CA HIS A 204 26.11 -8.24 -31.90
C HIS A 204 26.47 -8.77 -33.31
N THR A 205 26.61 -10.08 -33.45
CA THR A 205 26.92 -10.73 -34.75
C THR A 205 25.75 -10.70 -35.74
N HIS A 206 24.49 -10.71 -35.27
CA HIS A 206 23.31 -10.63 -36.14
C HIS A 206 22.90 -9.19 -36.51
N THR A 207 23.44 -8.16 -35.85
CA THR A 207 23.19 -6.75 -36.23
C THR A 207 24.08 -6.24 -37.36
N HIS A 208 25.17 -6.95 -37.72
CA HIS A 208 26.11 -6.47 -38.74
C HIS A 208 25.90 -7.06 -40.15
N THR A 209 24.97 -7.99 -40.34
CA THR A 209 24.83 -8.73 -41.61
C THR A 209 23.76 -8.20 -42.57
N HIS A 210 23.10 -7.07 -42.29
CA HIS A 210 21.98 -6.60 -43.12
C HIS A 210 22.03 -5.12 -43.52
N THR A 211 23.16 -4.64 -44.05
CA THR A 211 23.20 -3.38 -44.83
C THR A 211 24.26 -3.42 -45.92
N HIS A 212 24.09 -4.20 -47.00
CA HIS A 212 24.70 -3.85 -48.29
C HIS A 212 24.10 -4.60 -49.50
N THR A 213 22.92 -4.21 -50.00
CA THR A 213 22.63 -4.38 -51.44
C THR A 213 21.48 -3.47 -51.89
N HIS A 214 21.78 -2.33 -52.52
CA HIS A 214 21.03 -1.82 -53.67
C HIS A 214 21.78 -0.66 -54.33
N MET A 215 22.41 -0.92 -55.48
CA MET A 215 22.62 0.06 -56.55
C MET A 215 23.07 -0.71 -57.81
N LYS A 216 22.11 -0.98 -58.70
CA LYS A 216 22.34 -1.09 -60.14
C LYS A 216 21.05 -0.72 -60.88
N SER A 217 21.05 0.45 -61.49
CA SER A 217 20.61 0.71 -62.86
C SER A 217 21.08 2.11 -63.24
#